data_AF-A0A831YDR6-F1
#
_entry.id   AF-A0A831YDR6-F1
#
_cell.length_a   1.000
_cell.length_b   1.000
_cell.length_c   1.000
_cell.angle_alpha   90.00
_cell.angle_beta   90.00
_cell.angle_gamma   90.00
#
_symmetry.space_group_name_H-M   'P 1'
#
loop_
_entity.id
_entity.type
_entity.pdbx_description
1 polymer ?
#
loop_
_entity_poly.entity_id
_entity_poly.type
_entity_poly.pdbx_seq_one_letter_code
_entity_poly.pdbx_strand_id
1 'polypeptide(L)'
;MKVIVEETERAVGLRLAEDVARLALVVHVLFAYVAALSINAFFALGEELGWRGYLYRRLGSRPDLRTIFVVGAVWGLWHATAIGLLGYNYPQLRWAGVPLFVLHCVLLSAFMLRLVAAAKSVLPAVSFHGAVNALWGLTVLTTAVEGAAGEALGGLGALGLAALAATLILLIAVGKSPRGAGLRIH
;
A
#
# COMPACT_ATOMS: atom_id res chain seq x y z
N MET A 1 3.50 27.99 9.06
CA MET A 1 3.70 27.78 7.61
C MET A 1 3.64 29.08 6.82
N LYS A 2 2.56 29.87 6.90
CA LYS A 2 2.44 31.19 6.22
C LYS A 2 3.59 32.18 6.47
N VAL A 3 4.02 32.36 7.73
CA VAL A 3 5.07 33.34 8.09
C VAL A 3 6.46 32.94 7.61
N ILE A 4 6.80 31.65 7.72
CA ILE A 4 8.08 31.10 7.22
C ILE A 4 8.12 31.15 5.68
N VAL A 5 6.98 30.93 5.02
CA VAL A 5 6.83 31.07 3.57
C VAL A 5 7.04 32.53 3.14
N GLU A 6 6.44 33.49 3.85
CA GLU A 6 6.55 34.92 3.54
C GLU A 6 7.96 35.51 3.77
N GLU A 7 8.69 35.08 4.80
CA GLU A 7 10.09 35.49 5.02
C GLU A 7 11.06 34.86 4.02
N THR A 8 10.81 33.61 3.60
CA THR A 8 11.65 32.92 2.61
C THR A 8 11.42 33.47 1.19
N GLU A 9 10.18 33.88 0.88
CA GLU A 9 9.80 34.51 -0.40
C GLU A 9 10.47 35.88 -0.59
N ARG A 10 10.60 36.67 0.48
CA ARG A 10 11.33 37.95 0.47
C ARG A 10 12.84 37.82 0.28
N ALA A 11 13.45 36.70 0.69
CA ALA A 11 14.89 36.51 0.65
C ALA A 11 15.42 35.97 -0.70
N VAL A 12 14.60 35.22 -1.45
CA VAL A 12 15.08 34.46 -2.62
C VAL A 12 14.31 34.75 -3.92
N GLY A 13 13.16 35.45 -3.86
CA GLY A 13 12.52 36.03 -5.05
C GLY A 13 12.00 35.02 -6.10
N LEU A 14 11.85 33.75 -5.74
CA LEU A 14 11.38 32.70 -6.64
C LEU A 14 10.16 31.98 -6.05
N ARG A 15 9.13 31.76 -6.89
CA ARG A 15 7.96 30.88 -6.66
C ARG A 15 8.36 29.38 -6.60
N LEU A 16 9.45 29.04 -5.90
CA LEU A 16 10.10 27.73 -5.90
C LEU A 16 9.24 26.60 -5.29
N ALA A 17 8.27 26.90 -4.43
CA ALA A 17 7.63 25.87 -3.62
C ALA A 17 6.86 24.81 -4.44
N GLU A 18 6.13 25.23 -5.49
CA GLU A 18 5.26 24.32 -6.24
C GLU A 18 6.05 23.46 -7.24
N ASP A 19 6.99 24.05 -7.96
CA ASP A 19 7.81 23.34 -8.93
C ASP A 19 8.83 22.42 -8.24
N VAL A 20 9.38 22.83 -7.09
CA VAL A 20 10.24 21.96 -6.25
C VAL A 20 9.42 20.83 -5.64
N ALA A 21 8.19 21.06 -5.20
CA ALA A 21 7.32 20.00 -4.69
C ALA A 21 6.95 18.98 -5.78
N ARG A 22 6.63 19.46 -7.00
CA ARG A 22 6.37 18.58 -8.16
C ARG A 22 7.61 17.78 -8.56
N LEU A 23 8.78 18.43 -8.60
CA LEU A 23 10.04 17.76 -8.88
C LEU A 23 10.37 16.73 -7.80
N ALA A 24 10.20 17.08 -6.52
CA ALA A 24 10.39 16.16 -5.41
C ALA A 24 9.45 14.96 -5.50
N LEU A 25 8.17 15.17 -5.86
CA LEU A 25 7.20 14.09 -6.07
C LEU A 25 7.63 13.15 -7.21
N VAL A 26 8.03 13.69 -8.36
CA VAL A 26 8.50 12.90 -9.51
C VAL A 26 9.75 12.09 -9.14
N VAL A 27 10.72 12.73 -8.50
CA VAL A 27 11.94 12.06 -8.01
C VAL A 27 11.59 10.97 -7.00
N HIS A 28 10.63 11.20 -6.10
CA HIS A 28 10.21 10.22 -5.10
C HIS A 28 9.51 9.01 -5.73
N VAL A 29 8.68 9.20 -6.77
CA VAL A 29 8.07 8.09 -7.52
C VAL A 29 9.14 7.23 -8.21
N LEU A 30 10.15 7.86 -8.82
CA LEU A 30 11.27 7.14 -9.44
C LEU A 30 12.10 6.39 -8.39
N PHE A 31 12.38 7.03 -7.25
CA PHE A 31 13.07 6.38 -6.13
C PHE A 31 12.23 5.28 -5.47
N ALA A 32 10.91 5.41 -5.42
CA ALA A 32 10.04 4.40 -4.86
C ALA A 32 10.10 3.10 -5.66
N TYR A 33 10.27 3.17 -6.99
CA TYR A 33 10.51 1.99 -7.83
C TYR A 33 11.86 1.32 -7.52
N VAL A 34 12.92 2.10 -7.33
CA VAL A 34 14.24 1.58 -6.91
C VAL A 34 14.18 1.01 -5.48
N ALA A 35 13.44 1.66 -4.58
CA ALA A 35 13.21 1.22 -3.21
C ALA A 35 12.38 -0.07 -3.15
N ALA A 36 11.39 -0.21 -4.04
CA ALA A 36 10.58 -1.42 -4.21
C ALA A 36 11.42 -2.64 -4.66
N LEU A 37 12.58 -2.39 -5.28
CA LEU A 37 13.53 -3.40 -5.72
C LEU A 37 14.72 -3.59 -4.76
N SER A 38 14.80 -2.83 -3.67
CA SER A 38 15.94 -2.83 -2.74
C SER A 38 15.57 -3.36 -1.35
N ILE A 39 15.90 -2.66 -0.26
CA ILE A 39 15.79 -3.17 1.11
C ILE A 39 14.34 -3.45 1.54
N ASN A 40 13.38 -2.68 1.01
CA ASN A 40 11.96 -2.95 1.24
C ASN A 40 11.53 -4.27 0.59
N ALA A 41 12.12 -4.64 -0.54
CA ALA A 41 11.89 -5.94 -1.17
C ALA A 41 12.42 -7.08 -0.30
N PHE A 42 13.54 -6.89 0.39
CA PHE A 42 14.11 -7.90 1.27
C PHE A 42 13.23 -8.16 2.51
N PHE A 43 12.77 -7.11 3.18
CA PHE A 43 11.83 -7.26 4.30
C PHE A 43 10.49 -7.82 3.84
N ALA A 44 9.96 -7.30 2.72
CA ALA A 44 8.75 -7.84 2.11
C ALA A 44 8.91 -9.31 1.72
N LEU A 45 10.08 -9.75 1.25
CA LEU A 45 10.35 -11.14 0.90
C LEU A 45 10.12 -12.07 2.10
N GLY A 46 10.60 -11.70 3.29
CA GLY A 46 10.38 -12.49 4.51
C GLY A 46 8.88 -12.67 4.81
N GLU A 47 8.12 -11.59 4.76
CA GLU A 47 6.67 -11.61 4.98
C GLU A 47 5.93 -12.39 3.88
N GLU A 48 6.23 -12.13 2.61
CA GLU A 48 5.55 -12.78 1.48
C GLU A 48 5.83 -14.28 1.45
N LEU A 49 7.03 -14.73 1.81
CA LEU A 49 7.32 -16.17 1.94
C LEU A 49 6.42 -16.83 2.99
N GLY A 50 6.16 -16.17 4.12
CA GLY A 50 5.24 -16.68 5.14
C GLY A 50 3.77 -16.65 4.67
N TRP A 51 3.28 -15.49 4.26
CA TRP A 51 1.85 -15.29 3.99
C TRP A 51 1.40 -15.91 2.66
N ARG A 52 2.17 -15.67 1.59
CA ARG A 52 1.83 -16.05 0.21
C ARG A 52 2.58 -17.31 -0.24
N GLY A 53 3.76 -17.55 0.31
CA GLY A 53 4.55 -18.75 0.06
C GLY A 53 4.09 -19.95 0.88
N TYR A 54 3.80 -19.78 2.17
CA TYR A 54 3.44 -20.88 3.07
C TYR A 54 1.94 -20.95 3.36
N LEU A 55 1.36 -19.91 4.00
CA LEU A 55 -0.03 -19.93 4.45
C LEU A 55 -1.01 -20.09 3.28
N TYR A 56 -0.85 -19.29 2.22
CA TYR A 56 -1.66 -19.40 1.00
C TYR A 56 -1.61 -20.81 0.38
N ARG A 57 -0.42 -21.44 0.32
CA ARG A 57 -0.28 -22.80 -0.18
C ARG A 57 -1.01 -23.81 0.71
N ARG A 58 -0.92 -23.64 2.03
CA ARG A 58 -1.59 -24.50 3.02
C ARG A 58 -3.11 -24.41 2.96
N LEU A 59 -3.64 -23.26 2.53
CA LEU A 59 -5.07 -23.02 2.30
C LEU A 59 -5.57 -23.50 0.93
N GLY A 60 -4.71 -24.12 0.11
CA GLY A 60 -5.10 -24.74 -1.16
C GLY A 60 -4.73 -23.95 -2.42
N SER A 61 -3.94 -22.87 -2.29
CA SER A 61 -3.43 -22.08 -3.43
C SER A 61 -4.50 -21.54 -4.38
N ARG A 62 -5.67 -21.16 -3.84
CA ARG A 62 -6.76 -20.54 -4.61
C ARG A 62 -7.08 -19.17 -4.04
N PRO A 63 -7.09 -18.09 -4.86
CA PRO A 63 -7.37 -16.74 -4.39
C PRO A 63 -8.89 -16.52 -4.26
N ASP A 64 -9.58 -17.43 -3.54
CA ASP A 64 -10.99 -17.27 -3.20
C ASP A 64 -11.18 -16.31 -2.02
N LEU A 65 -12.42 -15.86 -1.80
CA LEU A 65 -12.73 -14.86 -0.78
C LEU A 65 -12.31 -15.30 0.63
N ARG A 66 -12.49 -16.59 0.94
CA ARG A 66 -12.09 -17.16 2.24
C ARG A 66 -10.58 -17.07 2.43
N THR A 67 -9.82 -17.48 1.43
CA THR A 67 -8.36 -17.49 1.48
C THR A 67 -7.79 -16.07 1.54
N ILE A 68 -8.35 -15.15 0.75
CA ILE A 68 -8.02 -13.72 0.78
C ILE A 68 -8.23 -13.15 2.18
N PHE A 69 -9.40 -13.41 2.76
CA PHE A 69 -9.74 -12.90 4.09
C PHE A 69 -8.81 -13.48 5.15
N VAL A 70 -8.59 -14.79 5.17
CA VAL A 70 -7.73 -15.44 6.17
C VAL A 70 -6.29 -14.95 6.07
N VAL A 71 -5.70 -14.95 4.87
CA VAL A 71 -4.31 -14.49 4.68
C VAL A 71 -4.17 -13.02 5.08
N GLY A 72 -5.08 -12.17 4.62
CA GLY A 72 -5.04 -10.74 4.91
C GLY A 72 -5.28 -10.43 6.39
N ALA A 73 -6.23 -11.11 7.03
CA ALA A 73 -6.52 -10.90 8.44
C ALA A 73 -5.37 -11.36 9.34
N VAL A 74 -4.79 -12.53 9.08
CA VAL A 74 -3.62 -13.01 9.83
C VAL A 74 -2.44 -12.06 9.66
N TRP A 75 -2.18 -11.60 8.44
CA TRP A 75 -1.11 -10.64 8.17
C TRP A 75 -1.34 -9.28 8.85
N GLY A 76 -2.56 -8.75 8.80
CA GLY A 76 -2.89 -7.49 9.48
C GLY A 76 -2.83 -7.62 11.01
N LEU A 77 -3.31 -8.72 11.57
CA LEU A 77 -3.25 -8.98 13.00
C LEU A 77 -1.83 -9.22 13.51
N TRP A 78 -0.93 -9.76 12.67
CA TRP A 78 0.49 -9.87 13.00
C TRP A 78 1.11 -8.50 13.32
N HIS A 79 0.59 -7.41 12.77
CA HIS A 79 1.03 -6.04 13.07
C HIS A 79 0.37 -5.43 14.33
N ALA A 80 -0.62 -6.08 14.93
CA ALA A 80 -1.46 -5.47 15.97
C ALA A 80 -0.66 -4.98 17.19
N THR A 81 0.34 -5.74 17.62
CA THR A 81 1.20 -5.36 18.77
C THR A 81 2.11 -4.18 18.42
N ALA A 82 2.71 -4.17 17.23
CA ALA A 82 3.51 -3.03 16.77
C ALA A 82 2.67 -1.76 16.65
N ILE A 83 1.45 -1.87 16.12
CA ILE A 83 0.51 -0.77 16.00
C ILE A 83 0.08 -0.26 17.39
N GLY A 84 -0.41 -1.15 18.26
CA GLY A 84 -0.96 -0.78 19.57
C GLY A 84 0.08 -0.25 20.56
N LEU A 85 1.26 -0.88 20.60
CA LEU A 85 2.30 -0.58 21.58
C LEU A 85 3.34 0.43 21.08
N LEU A 86 3.69 0.39 19.79
CA LEU A 86 4.73 1.25 19.21
C LEU A 86 4.16 2.39 18.35
N GLY A 87 2.84 2.38 18.09
CA GLY A 87 2.24 3.35 17.18
C GLY A 87 2.67 3.16 15.73
N TYR A 88 3.10 1.95 15.35
CA TYR A 88 3.51 1.66 13.97
C TYR A 88 2.37 1.99 13.01
N ASN A 89 2.64 2.83 12.01
CA ASN A 89 1.68 3.41 11.05
C ASN A 89 0.52 4.25 11.64
N TYR A 90 0.18 4.08 12.92
CA TYR A 90 -0.88 4.77 13.64
C TYR A 90 -0.39 5.31 14.98
N PRO A 91 0.50 6.33 14.99
CA PRO A 91 0.98 6.93 16.24
C PRO A 91 -0.12 7.40 17.19
N GLN A 92 -1.24 7.89 16.63
CA GLN A 92 -2.35 8.48 17.38
C GLN A 92 -3.48 7.49 17.63
N LEU A 93 -3.95 6.76 16.61
CA LEU A 93 -5.04 5.79 16.74
C LEU A 93 -4.61 4.54 17.52
N ARG A 94 -3.36 4.11 17.38
CA ARG A 94 -2.79 2.93 18.04
C ARG A 94 -3.72 1.72 17.86
N TRP A 95 -4.23 1.12 18.93
CA TRP A 95 -5.15 -0.03 18.89
C TRP A 95 -6.38 0.20 17.99
N ALA A 96 -6.89 1.43 17.91
CA ALA A 96 -8.02 1.76 17.03
C ALA A 96 -7.66 1.74 15.54
N GLY A 97 -6.37 1.80 15.19
CA GLY A 97 -5.86 1.65 13.83
C GLY A 97 -5.73 0.20 13.37
N VAL A 98 -5.74 -0.78 14.29
CA VAL A 98 -5.60 -2.21 13.94
C VAL A 98 -6.70 -2.70 12.98
N PRO A 99 -7.99 -2.40 13.19
CA PRO A 99 -9.03 -2.80 12.23
C PRO A 99 -8.83 -2.20 10.84
N LEU A 100 -8.42 -0.93 10.76
CA LEU A 100 -8.13 -0.25 9.49
C LEU A 100 -6.99 -0.95 8.75
N PHE A 101 -5.91 -1.27 9.47
CA PHE A 101 -4.77 -1.98 8.90
C PHE A 101 -5.12 -3.40 8.44
N VAL A 102 -5.92 -4.13 9.22
CA VAL A 102 -6.42 -5.45 8.84
C VAL A 102 -7.24 -5.39 7.54
N LEU A 103 -8.14 -4.42 7.41
CA LEU A 103 -8.89 -4.22 6.17
C LEU A 103 -7.97 -3.91 4.99
N HIS A 104 -6.93 -3.10 5.22
CA HIS A 104 -5.93 -2.78 4.21
C HIS A 104 -5.17 -4.04 3.75
N CYS A 105 -4.72 -4.87 4.68
CA CYS A 105 -4.06 -6.14 4.41
C CYS A 105 -4.97 -7.14 3.66
N VAL A 106 -6.27 -7.18 3.97
CA VAL A 106 -7.26 -8.01 3.26
C VAL A 106 -7.41 -7.55 1.81
N LEU A 107 -7.56 -6.24 1.57
CA LEU A 107 -7.66 -5.69 0.21
C LEU A 107 -6.38 -5.91 -0.60
N LEU A 108 -5.20 -5.67 -0.01
CA LEU A 108 -3.92 -5.95 -0.67
C LEU A 108 -3.76 -7.45 -0.97
N SER A 109 -4.16 -8.33 -0.04
CA SER A 109 -4.11 -9.77 -0.26
C SER A 109 -5.03 -10.21 -1.40
N ALA A 110 -6.16 -9.53 -1.63
CA ALA A 110 -6.98 -9.79 -2.79
C ALA A 110 -6.20 -9.59 -4.10
N PHE A 111 -5.36 -8.56 -4.18
CA PHE A 111 -4.51 -8.31 -5.34
C PHE A 111 -3.35 -9.30 -5.42
N MET A 112 -2.58 -9.41 -4.33
CA MET A 112 -1.33 -10.16 -4.30
C MET A 112 -1.54 -11.67 -4.49
N LEU A 113 -2.60 -12.25 -3.92
CA LEU A 113 -2.87 -13.69 -4.12
C LEU A 113 -3.21 -14.02 -5.58
N ARG A 114 -3.87 -13.10 -6.30
CA ARG A 114 -4.11 -13.26 -7.73
C ARG A 114 -2.82 -13.18 -8.54
N LEU A 115 -1.91 -12.27 -8.18
CA LEU A 115 -0.58 -12.20 -8.80
C LEU A 115 0.22 -13.48 -8.56
N VAL A 116 0.25 -13.99 -7.33
CA VAL A 116 0.96 -15.23 -7.00
C VAL A 116 0.36 -16.43 -7.71
N ALA A 117 -0.97 -16.50 -7.82
CA ALA A 117 -1.65 -17.55 -8.57
C ALA A 117 -1.29 -17.52 -10.07
N ALA A 118 -1.27 -16.32 -10.68
CA ALA A 118 -0.97 -16.15 -12.10
C ALA A 118 0.51 -16.39 -12.42
N ALA A 119 1.42 -15.85 -11.62
CA ALA A 119 2.86 -15.94 -11.83
C ALA A 119 3.48 -17.23 -11.28
N LYS A 120 2.74 -18.00 -10.46
CA LYS A 120 3.23 -19.16 -9.71
C LYS A 120 4.49 -18.87 -8.89
N SER A 121 4.65 -17.62 -8.47
CA SER A 121 5.83 -17.11 -7.77
C SER A 121 5.40 -16.02 -6.78
N VAL A 122 6.11 -15.91 -5.65
CA VAL A 122 5.88 -14.84 -4.66
C VAL A 122 6.55 -13.53 -5.07
N LEU A 123 7.51 -13.55 -5.99
CA LEU A 123 8.32 -12.37 -6.33
C LEU A 123 7.51 -11.17 -6.83
N PRO A 124 6.44 -11.32 -7.65
CA PRO A 124 5.60 -10.19 -8.01
C PRO A 124 4.88 -9.56 -6.81
N ALA A 125 4.46 -10.39 -5.84
CA ALA A 125 3.87 -9.91 -4.60
C ALA A 125 4.91 -9.19 -3.73
N VAL A 126 6.15 -9.68 -3.67
CA VAL A 126 7.27 -9.03 -2.97
C VAL A 126 7.54 -7.65 -3.54
N SER A 127 7.66 -7.56 -4.87
CA SER A 127 7.89 -6.28 -5.54
C SER A 127 6.73 -5.30 -5.29
N PHE A 128 5.50 -5.77 -5.37
CA PHE A 128 4.32 -4.94 -5.11
C PHE A 128 4.25 -4.46 -3.65
N HIS A 129 4.51 -5.35 -2.69
CA HIS A 129 4.58 -4.99 -1.27
C HIS A 129 5.67 -3.94 -1.03
N GLY A 130 6.88 -4.16 -1.55
CA GLY A 130 7.98 -3.21 -1.45
C GLY A 130 7.62 -1.83 -2.01
N ALA A 131 6.90 -1.78 -3.13
CA ALA A 131 6.40 -0.54 -3.71
C ALA A 131 5.37 0.17 -2.83
N VAL A 132 4.41 -0.58 -2.25
CA VAL A 132 3.43 -0.03 -1.31
C VAL A 132 4.14 0.59 -0.11
N ASN A 133 5.13 -0.10 0.48
CA ASN A 133 5.88 0.40 1.63
C ASN A 133 6.72 1.65 1.27
N ALA A 134 7.30 1.70 0.07
CA ALA A 134 8.07 2.86 -0.38
C ALA A 134 7.19 4.09 -0.66
N LEU A 135 6.00 3.90 -1.23
CA LEU A 135 5.06 4.97 -1.54
C LEU A 135 4.22 5.40 -0.33
N TRP A 136 4.17 4.57 0.71
CA TRP A 136 3.36 4.79 1.90
C TRP A 136 3.58 6.17 2.53
N GLY A 137 4.85 6.55 2.74
CA GLY A 137 5.21 7.83 3.35
C GLY A 137 4.67 9.06 2.61
N LEU A 138 4.52 8.98 1.28
CA LEU A 138 3.93 10.06 0.49
C LEU A 138 2.46 10.29 0.81
N THR A 139 1.71 9.23 1.12
CA THR A 139 0.27 9.35 1.41
C THR A 139 0.00 10.06 2.74
N VAL A 140 0.94 9.94 3.68
CA VAL A 140 0.89 10.68 4.96
C VAL A 140 1.17 12.16 4.70
N LEU A 141 2.17 12.47 3.88
CA LEU A 141 2.55 13.85 3.55
C LEU A 141 1.47 14.63 2.78
N THR A 142 0.57 13.94 2.08
CA THR A 142 -0.53 14.58 1.31
C THR A 142 -1.85 14.64 2.08
N THR A 143 -1.91 14.13 3.31
CA THR A 143 -3.11 14.20 4.14
C THR A 143 -3.21 15.56 4.82
N ALA A 144 -4.27 16.33 4.50
CA ALA A 144 -4.46 17.69 5.01
C ALA A 144 -4.95 17.76 6.47
N VAL A 145 -5.43 16.64 7.01
CA VAL A 145 -5.93 16.53 8.39
C VAL A 145 -4.85 15.86 9.24
N GLU A 146 -4.51 16.47 10.37
CA GLU A 146 -3.51 15.93 11.30
C GLU A 146 -4.16 15.07 12.41
N GLY A 147 -3.32 14.37 13.17
CA GLY A 147 -3.75 13.61 14.34
C GLY A 147 -4.53 12.33 13.99
N ALA A 148 -5.29 11.83 14.96
CA ALA A 148 -6.08 10.61 14.80
C ALA A 148 -7.12 10.67 13.67
N ALA A 149 -7.69 11.85 13.42
CA ALA A 149 -8.61 12.07 12.29
C ALA A 149 -7.88 11.98 10.94
N GLY A 150 -6.66 12.50 10.87
CA GLY A 150 -5.77 12.34 9.72
C GLY A 150 -5.46 10.87 9.42
N GLU A 151 -5.08 10.11 10.45
CA GLU A 151 -4.81 8.67 10.30
C GLU A 151 -6.06 7.89 9.87
N ALA A 152 -7.24 8.23 10.42
CA ALA A 152 -8.50 7.56 10.11
C ALA A 152 -8.99 7.86 8.68
N LEU A 153 -8.69 9.04 8.14
CA LEU A 153 -9.16 9.47 6.82
C LEU A 153 -8.12 9.26 5.72
N GLY A 154 -6.83 9.33 6.05
CA GLY A 154 -5.71 9.36 5.10
C GLY A 154 -5.44 8.04 4.37
N GLY A 155 -4.20 7.88 3.90
CA GLY A 155 -3.80 6.77 3.01
C GLY A 155 -3.94 5.36 3.60
N LEU A 156 -3.97 5.20 4.92
CA LEU A 156 -4.17 3.89 5.58
C LEU A 156 -5.58 3.76 6.16
N GLY A 157 -6.28 4.89 6.25
CA GLY A 157 -7.65 5.00 6.68
C GLY A 157 -8.62 4.89 5.51
N ALA A 158 -9.73 5.61 5.63
CA ALA A 158 -10.88 5.48 4.74
C ALA A 158 -10.54 5.76 3.26
N LEU A 159 -9.76 6.80 2.95
CA LEU A 159 -9.45 7.15 1.56
C LEU A 159 -8.58 6.10 0.88
N GLY A 160 -7.57 5.58 1.58
CA GLY A 160 -6.73 4.50 1.05
C GLY A 160 -7.50 3.20 0.84
N LEU A 161 -8.33 2.82 1.80
CA LEU A 161 -9.22 1.65 1.68
C LEU A 161 -10.17 1.81 0.49
N ALA A 162 -10.77 2.99 0.32
CA ALA A 162 -11.65 3.28 -0.81
C ALA A 162 -10.90 3.21 -2.15
N ALA A 163 -9.70 3.78 -2.24
CA ALA A 163 -8.86 3.74 -3.43
C ALA A 163 -8.50 2.30 -3.80
N LEU A 164 -8.00 1.50 -2.85
CA LEU A 164 -7.67 0.09 -3.08
C LEU A 164 -8.89 -0.74 -3.51
N ALA A 165 -10.04 -0.54 -2.84
CA ALA A 165 -11.27 -1.22 -3.20
C ALA A 165 -11.72 -0.84 -4.61
N ALA A 166 -11.69 0.44 -4.98
CA ALA A 166 -12.02 0.91 -6.31
C ALA A 166 -11.07 0.32 -7.37
N THR A 167 -9.77 0.33 -7.13
CA THR A 167 -8.79 -0.30 -8.03
C THR A 167 -9.06 -1.79 -8.20
N LEU A 168 -9.34 -2.52 -7.12
CA LEU A 168 -9.67 -3.95 -7.19
C LEU A 168 -10.95 -4.21 -8.01
N ILE A 169 -12.00 -3.40 -7.80
CA ILE A 169 -13.26 -3.50 -8.54
C ILE A 169 -13.02 -3.24 -10.03
N LEU A 170 -12.28 -2.18 -10.36
CA LEU A 170 -11.94 -1.84 -11.75
C LEU A 170 -11.15 -2.95 -12.43
N LEU A 171 -10.15 -3.52 -11.75
CA LEU A 171 -9.37 -4.64 -12.30
C LEU A 171 -10.24 -5.87 -12.56
N ILE A 172 -11.17 -6.20 -11.65
CA ILE A 172 -12.12 -7.31 -11.84
C ILE A 172 -13.06 -7.01 -13.01
N ALA A 173 -13.53 -5.77 -13.14
CA ALA A 173 -14.42 -5.36 -14.23
C ALA A 173 -13.73 -5.42 -15.60
N VAL A 174 -12.50 -4.91 -15.71
CA VAL A 174 -11.69 -4.97 -16.93
C VAL A 174 -11.33 -6.42 -17.28
N GLY A 175 -10.95 -7.23 -16.30
CA GLY A 175 -10.62 -8.65 -16.52
C GLY A 175 -11.82 -9.50 -16.98
N LYS A 176 -13.05 -9.08 -16.68
CA LYS A 176 -14.29 -9.70 -17.19
C LYS A 176 -14.72 -9.17 -18.56
N SER A 177 -14.08 -8.12 -19.08
CA SER A 177 -14.44 -7.52 -20.37
C SER A 177 -14.20 -8.52 -21.51
N PRO A 178 -15.16 -8.68 -22.46
CA PRO A 178 -15.05 -9.63 -23.58
C PRO A 178 -13.78 -9.48 -24.43
N ARG A 179 -13.14 -8.29 -24.41
CA ARG A 179 -11.89 -8.03 -25.15
C ARG A 179 -10.68 -8.81 -24.60
N GLY A 180 -10.69 -9.26 -23.34
CA GLY A 180 -9.65 -10.11 -22.75
C GLY A 180 -9.76 -11.59 -23.12
N ALA A 181 -10.89 -12.02 -23.69
CA ALA A 181 -11.10 -13.41 -24.11
C ALA A 181 -10.47 -13.74 -25.47
N GLY A 182 -10.06 -12.73 -26.25
CA GLY A 182 -9.53 -12.88 -27.61
C GLY A 182 -8.03 -13.16 -27.72
N LEU A 183 -7.28 -13.18 -26.61
CA LEU A 183 -5.82 -13.40 -26.60
C LEU A 183 -5.42 -14.80 -26.10
N ARG A 184 -6.21 -15.83 -26.42
CA ARG A 184 -5.73 -17.22 -26.36
C ARG A 184 -5.16 -17.56 -27.73
N ILE A 185 -3.86 -17.31 -27.89
CA ILE A 185 -3.09 -17.80 -29.03
C ILE A 185 -2.91 -19.30 -28.79
N HIS A 186 -3.57 -20.11 -29.62
CA HIS A 186 -3.30 -21.54 -29.75
C HIS A 186 -1.96 -21.77 -30.46
#